data_AF-A0A8B8GQW1-F1
#
_entry.id   AF-A0A8B8GQW1-F1
#
_cell.length_a   1.000
_cell.length_b   1.000
_cell.length_c   1.000
_cell.angle_alpha   90.00
_cell.angle_beta   90.00
_cell.angle_gamma   90.00
#
_symmetry.space_group_name_H-M   'P 1'
#
loop_
_entity.id
_entity.type
_entity.pdbx_description
1 polymer ?
#
loop_
_entity_poly.entity_id
_entity_poly.type
_entity_poly.pdbx_seq_one_letter_code
_entity_poly.pdbx_strand_id
1 'polypeptide(L)'
;MMVTSEHRINVGTKIPEEYFRIAIAIPFYEDFISQLKERFSKHKTILSSLYLLIPKMCLKSPILESDFSIYLDFINVDTLPSELKLWKRKWIAFKDVDRPHTAVEALNYCNPELFPNIHFLLKVLATLPVSTATPERTFSTLKRVKTFLRNSTGQEH
;
A
#
# COMPACT_ATOMS: atom_id res chain seq x y z
N MET A 1 10.98 43.66 -18.19
CA MET A 1 11.32 42.35 -18.74
C MET A 1 10.18 41.41 -18.38
N MET A 2 9.46 40.93 -19.39
CA MET A 2 8.18 40.22 -19.24
C MET A 2 8.41 38.83 -18.65
N VAL A 3 7.71 38.51 -17.55
CA VAL A 3 7.63 37.14 -17.03
C VAL A 3 6.54 36.43 -17.83
N THR A 4 6.93 35.66 -18.83
CA THR A 4 6.01 34.83 -19.62
C THR A 4 5.51 33.67 -18.75
N SER A 5 4.23 33.73 -18.36
CA SER A 5 3.55 32.65 -17.65
C SER A 5 3.26 31.49 -18.60
N GLU A 6 4.16 30.51 -18.68
CA GLU A 6 4.15 29.40 -19.65
C GLU A 6 3.12 28.27 -19.38
N HIS A 7 2.04 28.49 -18.62
CA HIS A 7 1.01 27.45 -18.40
C HIS A 7 -0.41 28.03 -18.28
N ARG A 8 -0.80 28.95 -19.17
CA ARG A 8 -2.22 29.31 -19.30
C ARG A 8 -2.91 28.31 -20.23
N ILE A 9 -3.62 27.34 -19.64
CA ILE A 9 -4.57 26.50 -20.39
C ILE A 9 -5.65 27.44 -20.94
N ASN A 10 -5.60 27.73 -22.23
CA ASN A 10 -6.54 28.62 -22.90
C ASN A 10 -7.82 27.85 -23.20
N VAL A 11 -8.60 27.54 -22.16
CA VAL A 11 -9.85 26.81 -22.30
C VAL A 11 -10.90 27.76 -22.89
N GLY A 12 -11.39 27.47 -24.09
CA GLY A 12 -12.37 28.28 -24.82
C GLY A 12 -13.79 28.24 -24.25
N THR A 13 -13.96 28.23 -22.93
CA THR A 13 -15.27 28.27 -22.26
C THR A 13 -15.45 29.61 -21.55
N LYS A 14 -16.67 30.16 -21.67
CA LYS A 14 -17.12 31.36 -20.96
C LYS A 14 -17.78 31.04 -19.61
N ILE A 15 -17.88 29.76 -19.25
CA ILE A 15 -18.56 29.27 -18.05
C ILE A 15 -17.50 29.01 -16.98
N PRO A 16 -17.49 29.76 -15.85
CA PRO A 16 -16.45 29.64 -14.82
C PRO A 16 -16.31 28.23 -14.24
N GLU A 17 -17.42 27.50 -14.09
CA GLU A 17 -17.40 26.11 -13.59
C GLU A 17 -16.65 25.18 -14.55
N GLU A 18 -16.92 25.30 -15.85
CA GLU A 18 -16.29 24.50 -16.91
C GLU A 18 -14.78 24.81 -16.99
N TYR A 19 -14.41 26.09 -16.86
CA TYR A 19 -13.01 26.50 -16.76
C TYR A 19 -12.33 25.88 -15.54
N PHE A 20 -12.94 25.98 -14.35
CA PHE A 20 -12.37 25.40 -13.13
C PHE A 20 -12.22 23.88 -13.25
N ARG A 21 -13.22 23.20 -13.80
CA ARG A 21 -13.21 21.76 -14.01
C ARG A 21 -12.04 21.33 -14.90
N ILE A 22 -11.88 21.99 -16.05
CA ILE A 22 -10.90 21.58 -17.08
C ILE A 22 -9.49 22.07 -16.75
N ALA A 23 -9.34 23.31 -16.29
CA ALA A 23 -8.02 23.92 -16.08
C ALA A 23 -7.41 23.60 -14.72
N ILE A 24 -8.22 23.29 -13.70
CA ILE A 24 -7.76 23.13 -12.32
C ILE A 24 -8.10 21.75 -11.78
N ALA A 25 -9.38 21.37 -11.74
CA ALA A 25 -9.80 20.17 -11.03
C ALA A 25 -9.28 18.89 -11.69
N ILE A 26 -9.47 18.72 -13.00
CA ILE A 26 -8.99 17.53 -13.72
C ILE A 26 -7.46 17.37 -13.62
N PRO A 27 -6.64 18.40 -13.95
CA PRO A 27 -5.19 18.30 -13.81
C PRO A 27 -4.75 17.98 -12.37
N PHE A 28 -5.40 18.58 -11.37
CA PHE A 28 -5.12 18.30 -9.96
C PHE A 28 -5.43 16.83 -9.59
N TYR A 29 -6.58 16.29 -10.02
CA TYR A 29 -6.91 14.90 -9.75
C TYR A 29 -5.99 13.92 -10.46
N GLU A 30 -5.62 14.20 -11.71
CA GLU A 30 -4.66 13.37 -12.46
C GLU A 30 -3.28 13.38 -11.77
N ASP A 31 -2.79 14.55 -11.37
CA ASP A 31 -1.54 14.67 -10.62
C ASP A 31 -1.62 13.95 -9.27
N PHE A 32 -2.70 14.13 -8.51
CA PHE A 32 -2.92 13.45 -7.24
C PHE A 32 -2.96 11.92 -7.41
N ILE A 33 -3.66 11.41 -8.43
CA ILE A 33 -3.68 9.98 -8.76
C ILE A 33 -2.28 9.50 -9.14
N SER A 34 -1.52 10.29 -9.91
CA SER A 34 -0.15 9.97 -10.28
C SER A 34 0.75 9.86 -9.06
N GLN A 35 0.68 10.83 -8.14
CA GLN A 35 1.42 10.82 -6.88
C GLN A 35 1.07 9.60 -6.02
N LEU A 36 -0.21 9.25 -5.92
CA LEU A 36 -0.65 8.04 -5.21
C LEU A 36 -0.08 6.78 -5.88
N LYS A 37 -0.17 6.68 -7.21
CA LYS A 37 0.39 5.54 -7.95
C LYS A 37 1.88 5.44 -7.73
N GLU A 38 2.64 6.52 -7.87
CA GLU A 38 4.09 6.51 -7.66
C GLU A 38 4.44 6.06 -6.23
N ARG A 39 3.74 6.61 -5.24
CA ARG A 39 3.95 6.30 -3.83
C ARG A 39 3.66 4.84 -3.51
N PHE A 40 2.55 4.27 -3.99
CA PHE A 40 2.13 2.92 -3.61
C PHE A 40 2.61 1.81 -4.54
N SER A 41 3.03 2.12 -5.78
CA SER A 41 3.46 1.09 -6.75
C SER A 41 4.73 0.38 -6.32
N LYS A 42 5.70 1.11 -5.75
CA LYS A 42 6.96 0.51 -5.24
C LYS A 42 6.72 -0.44 -4.07
N HIS A 43 5.77 -0.10 -3.19
CA HIS A 43 5.42 -0.93 -2.05
C HIS A 43 4.53 -2.11 -2.41
N LYS A 44 3.86 -2.10 -3.57
CA LYS A 44 2.98 -3.19 -4.00
C LYS A 44 3.72 -4.52 -4.13
N THR A 45 4.88 -4.52 -4.79
CA THR A 45 5.68 -5.75 -5.00
C THR A 45 6.18 -6.30 -3.67
N ILE A 46 6.71 -5.42 -2.82
CA ILE A 46 7.27 -5.78 -1.51
C ILE A 46 6.18 -6.31 -0.59
N LEU A 47 5.03 -5.63 -0.55
CA LEU A 47 3.89 -6.08 0.22
C LEU A 47 3.40 -7.44 -0.29
N SER A 48 3.31 -7.63 -1.61
CA SER A 48 2.95 -8.92 -2.21
C SER A 48 3.90 -10.03 -1.75
N SER A 49 5.21 -9.77 -1.73
CA SER A 49 6.19 -10.76 -1.29
C SER A 49 6.19 -11.00 0.21
N LEU A 50 5.93 -9.96 1.03
CA LEU A 50 5.67 -10.13 2.45
C LEU A 50 4.42 -11.00 2.68
N TYR A 51 3.34 -10.80 1.91
CA TYR A 51 2.14 -11.64 1.98
C TYR A 51 2.42 -13.11 1.63
N LEU A 52 3.41 -13.40 0.77
CA LEU A 52 3.83 -14.78 0.50
C LEU A 52 4.53 -15.47 1.68
N LEU A 53 4.96 -14.74 2.72
CA LEU A 53 5.46 -15.35 3.96
C LEU A 53 4.33 -16.01 4.76
N ILE A 54 3.07 -15.58 4.56
CA ILE A 54 1.92 -16.20 5.21
C ILE A 54 1.77 -17.64 4.68
N PRO A 55 1.76 -18.66 5.53
CA PRO A 55 1.74 -20.07 5.15
C PRO A 55 0.67 -20.46 4.13
N LYS A 56 -0.51 -19.86 4.21
CA LYS A 56 -1.60 -20.04 3.24
C LYS A 56 -1.21 -19.62 1.81
N MET A 57 -0.42 -18.56 1.68
CA MET A 57 -0.05 -17.93 0.41
C MET A 57 1.32 -18.38 -0.11
N CYS A 58 2.19 -18.89 0.77
CA CYS A 58 3.57 -19.31 0.50
C CYS A 58 3.73 -20.35 -0.64
N LEU A 59 2.65 -21.04 -1.01
CA LEU A 59 2.66 -22.03 -2.09
C LEU A 59 2.22 -21.50 -3.45
N LYS A 60 1.63 -20.31 -3.52
CA LYS A 60 1.02 -19.78 -4.76
C LYS A 60 2.03 -19.21 -5.73
N SER A 61 3.19 -18.77 -5.24
CA SER A 61 4.20 -18.11 -6.07
C SER A 61 5.61 -18.33 -5.50
N PRO A 62 6.65 -18.28 -6.34
CA PRO A 62 8.03 -18.21 -5.86
C PRO A 62 8.25 -16.89 -5.12
N ILE A 63 9.08 -16.93 -4.08
CA ILE A 63 9.55 -15.76 -3.32
C ILE A 63 10.99 -15.52 -3.75
N LEU A 64 11.33 -14.32 -4.19
CA LEU A 64 12.71 -13.96 -4.57
C LEU A 64 13.31 -13.02 -3.52
N GLU A 65 14.61 -13.13 -3.28
CA GLU A 65 15.28 -12.33 -2.24
C GLU A 65 15.24 -10.83 -2.54
N SER A 66 15.30 -10.46 -3.82
CA SER A 66 15.18 -9.08 -4.29
C SER A 66 13.88 -8.41 -3.84
N ASP A 67 12.86 -9.21 -3.55
CA ASP A 67 11.57 -8.72 -3.11
C ASP A 67 11.62 -8.06 -1.72
N PHE A 68 12.65 -8.39 -0.93
CA PHE A 68 12.89 -7.82 0.40
C PHE A 68 13.98 -6.73 0.39
N SER A 69 14.25 -6.13 -0.78
CA SER A 69 15.30 -5.12 -0.96
C SER A 69 15.28 -3.95 0.04
N ILE A 70 14.09 -3.53 0.50
CA ILE A 70 13.96 -2.45 1.52
C ILE A 70 14.43 -2.89 2.91
N TYR A 71 14.45 -4.19 3.19
CA TYR A 71 14.74 -4.75 4.50
C TYR A 71 16.11 -5.43 4.59
N LEU A 72 16.95 -5.32 3.55
CA LEU A 72 18.26 -5.98 3.47
C LEU A 72 19.19 -5.59 4.63
N ASP A 73 19.16 -4.33 5.09
CA ASP A 73 19.94 -3.87 6.25
C ASP A 73 19.51 -4.52 7.58
N PHE A 74 18.32 -5.13 7.64
CA PHE A 74 17.74 -5.70 8.85
C PHE A 74 17.67 -7.24 8.85
N ILE A 75 18.03 -7.87 7.73
CA ILE A 75 17.98 -9.32 7.56
C ILE A 75 19.35 -9.84 7.13
N ASN A 76 19.65 -11.08 7.49
CA ASN A 76 20.83 -11.78 7.01
C ASN A 76 20.53 -12.41 5.63
N VAL A 77 21.03 -11.76 4.59
CA VAL A 77 20.81 -12.13 3.18
C VAL A 77 21.37 -13.53 2.87
N ASP A 78 22.48 -13.94 3.49
CA ASP A 78 23.08 -15.25 3.24
C ASP A 78 22.22 -16.41 3.77
N THR A 79 21.50 -16.18 4.87
CA THR A 79 20.69 -17.23 5.53
C THR A 79 19.23 -17.25 5.11
N LEU A 80 18.70 -16.10 4.65
CA LEU A 80 17.34 -15.93 4.15
C LEU A 80 16.88 -17.02 3.14
N PRO A 81 17.66 -17.44 2.14
CA PRO A 81 17.19 -18.35 1.09
C PRO A 81 16.96 -19.75 1.65
N SER A 82 17.84 -20.18 2.55
CA SER A 82 17.75 -21.46 3.25
C SER A 82 16.57 -21.46 4.22
N GLU A 83 16.36 -20.35 4.91
CA GLU A 83 15.25 -20.14 5.82
C GLU A 83 13.90 -20.17 5.10
N LEU A 84 13.77 -19.45 3.97
CA LEU A 84 12.56 -19.46 3.12
C LEU A 84 12.24 -20.87 2.60
N LYS A 85 13.25 -21.63 2.16
CA LYS A 85 13.09 -23.02 1.72
C LYS A 85 12.59 -23.91 2.86
N LEU A 86 13.17 -23.79 4.05
CA LEU A 86 12.79 -24.57 5.22
C LEU A 86 11.37 -24.21 5.69
N TRP A 87 11.03 -22.92 5.72
CA TRP A 87 9.70 -22.43 6.06
C TRP A 87 8.65 -22.97 5.10
N LYS A 88 8.90 -22.89 3.80
CA LYS A 88 8.00 -23.44 2.79
C LYS A 88 7.84 -24.96 2.98
N ARG A 89 8.93 -25.69 3.19
CA ARG A 89 8.89 -27.15 3.41
C ARG A 89 8.11 -27.52 4.67
N LYS A 90 8.28 -26.77 5.77
CA LYS A 90 7.50 -26.94 7.01
C LYS A 90 6.01 -26.90 6.70
N TRP A 91 5.53 -25.87 6.00
CA TRP A 91 4.10 -25.68 5.74
C TRP A 91 3.53 -26.55 4.63
N ILE A 92 4.35 -27.09 3.72
CA ILE A 92 3.92 -28.11 2.75
C ILE A 92 3.51 -29.40 3.47
N ALA A 93 4.13 -29.73 4.60
CA ALA A 93 3.81 -30.93 5.37
C ALA A 93 2.45 -30.84 6.11
N PHE A 94 1.88 -29.64 6.28
CA PHE A 94 0.58 -29.42 6.92
C PHE A 94 -0.54 -29.34 5.89
N LYS A 95 -1.77 -29.70 6.30
CA LYS A 95 -2.96 -29.53 5.46
C LYS A 95 -3.29 -28.06 5.28
N ASP A 96 -3.99 -27.75 4.20
CA ASP A 96 -4.36 -26.38 3.84
C ASP A 96 -5.19 -25.64 4.91
N VAL A 97 -6.01 -26.38 5.66
CA VAL A 97 -6.91 -25.85 6.69
C VAL A 97 -6.15 -25.42 7.94
N ASP A 98 -5.05 -26.09 8.26
CA ASP A 98 -4.25 -25.85 9.47
C ASP A 98 -3.20 -24.75 9.29
N ARG A 99 -3.12 -24.16 8.09
CA ARG A 99 -2.13 -23.11 7.78
C ARG A 99 -2.61 -21.74 8.26
N PRO A 100 -1.75 -20.97 8.94
CA PRO A 100 -2.05 -19.58 9.32
C PRO A 100 -2.52 -18.73 8.14
N HIS A 101 -3.60 -17.97 8.37
CA HIS A 101 -4.22 -17.10 7.36
C HIS A 101 -3.76 -15.64 7.49
N THR A 102 -3.27 -15.26 8.67
CA THR A 102 -2.81 -13.91 8.98
C THR A 102 -1.32 -13.89 9.33
N ALA A 103 -0.67 -12.72 9.18
CA ALA A 103 0.71 -12.52 9.58
C ALA A 103 0.91 -12.72 11.10
N VAL A 104 -0.08 -12.33 11.91
CA VAL A 104 -0.05 -12.47 13.38
C VAL A 104 -0.12 -13.94 13.78
N GLU A 105 -0.99 -14.74 13.18
CA GLU A 105 -1.01 -16.18 13.42
C GLU A 105 0.30 -16.82 12.97
N ALA A 106 0.82 -16.44 11.79
CA ALA A 106 2.10 -16.97 11.30
C ALA A 106 3.26 -16.67 12.26
N LEU A 107 3.28 -15.50 12.90
CA LEU A 107 4.24 -15.13 13.94
C LEU A 107 4.18 -16.07 15.15
N ASN A 108 2.99 -16.48 15.58
CA ASN A 108 2.84 -17.38 16.73
C ASN A 108 3.47 -18.76 16.49
N TYR A 109 3.55 -19.21 15.22
CA TYR A 109 4.19 -20.47 14.82
C TYR A 109 5.62 -20.29 14.32
N CYS A 110 6.14 -19.06 14.32
CA CYS A 110 7.49 -18.72 13.91
C CYS A 110 8.42 -18.75 15.12
N ASN A 111 9.34 -19.70 15.17
CA ASN A 111 10.38 -19.71 16.19
C ASN A 111 11.50 -18.73 15.78
N PRO A 112 11.78 -17.66 16.55
CA PRO A 112 12.78 -16.65 16.21
C PRO A 112 14.22 -17.18 16.13
N GLU A 113 14.54 -18.29 16.80
CA GLU A 113 15.89 -18.89 16.75
C GLU A 113 16.11 -19.70 15.47
N LEU A 114 15.05 -20.37 14.98
CA LEU A 114 15.11 -21.16 13.75
C LEU A 114 14.85 -20.31 12.50
N PHE A 115 14.04 -19.27 12.65
CA PHE A 115 13.56 -18.43 11.56
C PHE A 115 13.72 -16.93 11.89
N PRO A 116 14.94 -16.43 12.12
CA PRO A 116 15.16 -15.04 12.53
C PRO A 116 14.73 -14.02 11.47
N ASN A 117 15.03 -14.26 10.18
CA ASN A 117 14.70 -13.31 9.11
C ASN A 117 13.19 -13.28 8.85
N ILE A 118 12.56 -14.45 8.76
CA ILE A 118 11.11 -14.58 8.54
C ILE A 118 10.34 -14.01 9.72
N HIS A 119 10.82 -14.21 10.95
CA HIS A 119 10.21 -13.60 12.13
C HIS A 119 10.22 -12.08 12.06
N PHE A 120 11.36 -11.48 11.67
CA PHE A 120 11.44 -10.04 11.46
C PHE A 120 10.49 -9.57 10.35
N LEU A 121 10.51 -10.21 9.19
CA LEU A 121 9.67 -9.83 8.05
C LEU A 121 8.17 -9.99 8.36
N LEU A 122 7.78 -11.03 9.09
CA LEU A 122 6.39 -11.22 9.55
C LEU A 122 5.98 -10.15 10.56
N LYS A 123 6.89 -9.71 11.45
CA LYS A 123 6.63 -8.57 12.37
C LYS A 123 6.43 -7.28 11.60
N VAL A 124 7.26 -7.02 10.58
CA VAL A 124 7.07 -5.89 9.68
C VAL A 124 5.67 -5.98 9.04
N LEU A 125 5.31 -7.12 8.45
CA LEU A 125 4.00 -7.30 7.85
C LEU A 125 2.83 -7.11 8.84
N ALA A 126 2.98 -7.58 10.08
CA ALA A 126 1.95 -7.45 11.12
C ALA A 126 1.82 -6.02 11.68
N THR A 127 2.87 -5.20 11.56
CA THR A 127 2.89 -3.80 12.04
C THR A 127 2.57 -2.80 10.94
N LEU A 128 2.72 -3.19 9.67
CA LEU A 128 2.17 -2.43 8.57
C LEU A 128 0.64 -2.38 8.73
N PRO A 129 0.00 -1.20 8.67
CA PRO A 129 -1.45 -1.12 8.55
C PRO A 129 -1.82 -1.74 7.21
N VAL A 130 -2.09 -3.05 7.23
CA VAL A 130 -2.31 -3.88 6.05
C VAL A 130 -3.66 -3.52 5.46
N SER A 131 -3.73 -2.40 4.72
CA SER A 131 -4.87 -1.96 3.88
C SER A 131 -6.28 -1.96 4.50
N THR A 132 -6.43 -2.26 5.80
CA THR A 132 -7.61 -2.08 6.64
C THR A 132 -7.47 -0.77 7.40
N ALA A 133 -6.87 0.24 6.77
CA ALA A 133 -7.49 1.54 6.87
C ALA A 133 -8.89 1.36 6.28
N THR A 134 -9.82 0.87 7.11
CA THR A 134 -11.23 1.02 6.83
C THR A 134 -11.37 2.49 6.46
N PRO A 135 -11.92 2.81 5.28
CA PRO A 135 -11.93 4.18 4.77
C PRO A 135 -12.67 5.15 5.69
N GLU A 136 -13.23 4.70 6.81
CA GLU A 136 -13.85 5.45 7.90
C GLU A 136 -13.19 6.80 8.21
N ARG A 137 -11.86 6.88 8.36
CA ARG A 137 -11.20 8.15 8.70
C ARG A 137 -11.13 9.11 7.51
N THR A 138 -10.79 8.62 6.32
CA THR A 138 -10.72 9.42 5.09
C THR A 138 -12.12 9.83 4.61
N PHE A 139 -13.08 8.91 4.71
CA PHE A 139 -14.50 9.12 4.38
C PHE A 139 -15.15 10.08 5.38
N SER A 140 -14.77 10.07 6.66
CA SER A 140 -15.25 11.05 7.64
C SER A 140 -14.78 12.47 7.29
N THR A 141 -13.52 12.64 6.89
CA THR A 141 -13.02 13.96 6.45
C THR A 141 -13.73 14.44 5.19
N LEU A 142 -13.88 13.56 4.17
CA LEU A 142 -14.63 13.86 2.94
C LEU A 142 -16.11 14.15 3.22
N LYS A 143 -16.74 13.42 4.13
CA LYS A 143 -18.12 13.65 4.57
C LYS A 143 -18.23 15.01 5.26
N ARG A 144 -17.25 15.41 6.07
CA ARG A 144 -17.23 16.72 6.75
C ARG A 144 -17.08 17.86 5.76
N VAL A 145 -16.20 17.74 4.76
CA VAL A 145 -16.05 18.73 3.68
C VAL A 145 -17.32 18.82 2.82
N LYS A 146 -17.91 17.68 2.45
CA LYS A 146 -19.17 17.63 1.70
C LYS A 146 -20.32 18.30 2.47
N THR A 147 -20.43 18.06 3.78
CA THR A 147 -21.42 18.71 4.63
C THR A 147 -21.18 20.21 4.74
N PHE A 148 -19.92 20.65 4.91
CA PHE A 148 -19.58 22.07 4.94
C PHE A 148 -20.00 22.79 3.65
N LEU A 149 -19.62 22.25 2.49
CA LEU A 149 -19.98 22.82 1.20
C LEU A 149 -21.51 22.89 1.00
N ARG A 150 -22.25 21.83 1.40
CA ARG A 150 -23.71 21.82 1.28
C ARG A 150 -24.39 22.84 2.21
N ASN A 151 -23.83 23.08 3.39
CA ASN A 151 -24.39 24.05 4.33
C ASN A 151 -24.08 25.49 3.93
N SER A 152 -22.94 25.75 3.27
CA SER A 152 -22.59 27.10 2.78
C SER A 152 -23.39 27.54 1.57
N THR A 153 -23.95 26.63 0.77
CA THR A 153 -24.83 26.96 -0.38
C THR A 153 -26.29 27.25 0.03
N GLY A 154 -26.65 27.01 1.29
CA GLY A 154 -27.99 27.29 1.84
C GLY A 154 -28.09 28.56 2.70
N GLN A 155 -26.99 29.31 2.83
CA GLN A 155 -26.89 30.52 3.64
C GLN A 155 -26.70 31.77 2.76
N GLU A 156 -27.53 31.91 1.74
CA GLU A 156 -27.77 33.18 1.06
C GLU A 156 -29.27 33.50 1.18
N HIS A 157 -29.61 34.22 2.24
CA HIS A 157 -30.87 34.97 2.35
C HIS A 157 -30.57 36.31 3.03
#